data_AF-R6LLD3-F1
#
_entry.id   AF-R6LLD3-F1
#
_cell.length_a   1.000
_cell.length_b   1.000
_cell.length_c   1.000
_cell.angle_alpha   90.00
_cell.angle_beta   90.00
_cell.angle_gamma   90.00
#
_symmetry.space_group_name_H-M   'P 1'
#
loop_
_entity.id
_entity.type
_entity.pdbx_description
1 polymer ?
#
loop_
_entity_poly.entity_id
_entity_poly.type
_entity_poly.pdbx_seq_one_letter_code
_entity_poly.pdbx_strand_id
1 'polypeptide(L)'
;MIVGALGDVVFSVSSRTLKTISNFVWSGSARYATHDLHAGNSISEYTGTDLAKITFDIQLLASLGVDPMSEIWRLFDLERQGVTLPLTIGNHGYGRYRWTILSHKTKAEHYDGHGNIISATLSISLQEYLR
;
A
#
# COMPACT_ATOMS: atom_id res chain seq x y z
N MET A 1 -11.21 -13.96 9.43
CA MET A 1 -11.79 -13.39 8.20
C MET A 1 -10.66 -12.79 7.37
N ILE A 2 -10.55 -13.15 6.09
CA ILE A 2 -9.56 -12.51 5.21
C ILE A 2 -10.13 -11.15 4.80
N VAL A 3 -9.36 -10.09 5.00
CA VAL A 3 -9.75 -8.70 4.71
C VAL A 3 -9.15 -8.25 3.38
N GLY A 4 -8.03 -8.81 2.96
CA GLY A 4 -7.45 -8.55 1.64
C GLY A 4 -6.18 -9.35 1.39
N ALA A 5 -5.56 -9.16 0.24
CA ALA A 5 -4.26 -9.70 -0.09
C ALA A 5 -3.52 -8.77 -1.06
N LEU A 6 -2.20 -8.64 -0.87
CA LEU A 6 -1.26 -8.04 -1.82
C LEU A 6 -0.40 -9.17 -2.39
N GLY A 7 -0.84 -9.76 -3.50
CA GLY A 7 -0.33 -11.04 -4.01
C GLY A 7 -0.39 -12.13 -2.94
N ASP A 8 0.77 -12.68 -2.55
CA ASP A 8 0.85 -13.76 -1.56
C ASP A 8 0.83 -13.25 -0.10
N VAL A 9 0.84 -11.94 0.12
CA VAL A 9 0.73 -11.33 1.45
C VAL A 9 -0.75 -11.20 1.78
N VAL A 10 -1.28 -12.15 2.56
CA VAL A 10 -2.68 -12.14 2.98
C VAL A 10 -2.86 -11.24 4.22
N PHE A 11 -3.74 -10.26 4.09
CA PHE A 11 -4.23 -9.43 5.18
C PHE A 11 -5.48 -10.07 5.78
N SER A 12 -5.38 -10.57 7.02
CA SER A 12 -6.50 -11.23 7.70
C SER A 12 -6.78 -10.59 9.06
N VAL A 13 -8.07 -10.37 9.35
CA VAL A 13 -8.57 -10.00 10.67
C VAL A 13 -9.35 -11.19 11.24
N SER A 14 -8.89 -11.72 12.35
CA SER A 14 -9.51 -12.78 13.14
C SER A 14 -9.48 -12.38 14.62
N SER A 15 -10.32 -12.99 15.45
CA SER A 15 -10.28 -12.82 16.92
C SER A 15 -8.94 -13.22 17.55
N ARG A 16 -8.05 -13.85 16.78
CA ARG A 16 -6.70 -14.27 17.16
C ARG A 16 -5.62 -13.66 16.27
N THR A 17 -5.92 -12.75 15.33
CA THR A 17 -4.99 -12.18 14.32
C THR A 17 -5.52 -10.83 13.83
N LEU A 18 -4.92 -9.69 14.18
CA LEU A 18 -5.44 -8.38 13.75
C LEU A 18 -4.45 -7.72 12.80
N LYS A 19 -4.53 -8.06 11.50
CA LYS A 19 -3.93 -7.29 10.41
C LYS A 19 -5.00 -6.37 9.81
N THR A 20 -5.34 -5.30 10.53
CA THR A 20 -6.36 -4.35 10.07
C THR A 20 -5.72 -3.32 9.16
N ILE A 21 -6.27 -3.17 7.95
CA ILE A 21 -5.94 -2.06 7.06
C ILE A 21 -6.60 -0.80 7.62
N SER A 22 -5.81 0.22 7.91
CA SER A 22 -6.28 1.55 8.32
C SER A 22 -5.67 2.62 7.40
N ASN A 23 -6.22 3.84 7.46
CA ASN A 23 -5.71 4.99 6.71
C ASN A 23 -5.55 4.72 5.20
N PHE A 24 -6.48 3.98 4.60
CA PHE A 24 -6.45 3.69 3.17
C PHE A 24 -6.72 4.96 2.36
N VAL A 25 -5.76 5.33 1.53
CA VAL A 25 -5.85 6.46 0.60
C VAL A 25 -5.50 5.96 -0.79
N TRP A 26 -6.37 6.23 -1.75
CA TRP A 26 -6.13 5.99 -3.17
C TRP A 26 -6.16 7.32 -3.91
N SER A 27 -5.06 7.66 -4.56
CA SER A 27 -4.87 8.90 -5.30
C SER A 27 -4.44 8.64 -6.74
N GLY A 28 -4.84 9.51 -7.64
CA GLY A 28 -4.40 9.54 -9.04
C GLY A 28 -4.64 10.93 -9.60
N SER A 29 -3.86 11.32 -10.60
CA SER A 29 -3.95 12.64 -11.22
C SER A 29 -3.98 12.54 -12.74
N ALA A 30 -4.65 13.51 -13.35
CA ALA A 30 -4.59 13.76 -14.78
C ALA A 30 -3.66 14.95 -15.03
N ARG A 31 -2.90 14.89 -16.11
CA ARG A 31 -2.02 15.94 -16.59
C ARG A 31 -2.75 16.78 -17.63
N TYR A 32 -2.65 18.08 -17.47
CA TYR A 32 -3.19 19.07 -18.40
C TYR A 32 -2.10 20.06 -18.77
N ALA A 33 -2.01 20.41 -20.05
CA ALA A 33 -1.23 21.55 -20.53
C ALA A 33 -2.16 22.76 -20.69
N THR A 34 -1.65 23.95 -20.39
CA THR A 34 -2.38 25.21 -20.57
C THR A 34 -1.81 25.93 -21.79
N HIS A 35 -2.68 26.31 -22.73
CA HIS A 35 -2.30 27.07 -23.91
C HIS A 35 -2.89 28.47 -23.81
N ASP A 36 -2.02 29.47 -23.83
CA ASP A 36 -2.43 30.86 -23.79
C ASP A 36 -2.84 31.34 -25.17
N LEU A 37 -4.04 31.92 -25.24
CA LEU A 37 -4.57 32.54 -26.45
C LEU A 37 -4.35 34.04 -26.37
N HIS A 38 -3.83 34.64 -27.44
CA HIS A 38 -3.65 36.09 -27.49
C HIS A 38 -5.01 36.79 -27.35
N ALA A 39 -5.14 37.64 -26.32
CA ALA A 39 -6.36 38.37 -25.97
C ALA A 39 -7.60 37.49 -25.70
N GLY A 40 -7.41 36.22 -25.30
CA GLY A 40 -8.48 35.29 -24.96
C GLY A 40 -8.24 34.56 -23.63
N ASN A 41 -9.19 33.71 -23.24
CA ASN A 41 -9.02 32.84 -22.08
C ASN A 41 -8.08 31.69 -22.43
N SER A 42 -7.18 31.34 -21.51
CA SER A 42 -6.34 30.15 -21.67
C SER A 42 -7.20 28.89 -21.76
N ILE A 43 -6.82 27.96 -22.65
CA ILE A 43 -7.48 26.67 -22.83
C ILE A 43 -6.66 25.55 -22.18
N SER A 44 -7.34 24.53 -21.69
CA SER A 44 -6.72 23.34 -21.09
C SER A 44 -6.77 22.15 -22.05
N GLU A 45 -5.62 21.53 -22.31
CA GLU A 45 -5.50 20.31 -23.09
C GLU A 45 -5.14 19.13 -22.18
N TYR A 46 -5.85 18.01 -22.32
CA TYR A 46 -5.52 16.78 -21.60
C TYR A 46 -4.30 16.11 -22.22
N THR A 47 -3.23 15.94 -21.44
CA THR A 47 -1.95 15.38 -21.91
C THR A 47 -1.64 13.99 -21.34
N GLY A 48 -2.56 13.43 -20.56
CA GLY A 48 -2.49 12.05 -20.06
C GLY A 48 -2.80 11.95 -18.57
N THR A 49 -2.50 10.79 -17.99
CA THR A 49 -2.66 10.52 -16.55
C THR A 49 -1.35 10.13 -15.92
N ASP A 50 -1.16 10.52 -14.66
CA ASP A 50 -0.09 9.99 -13.83
C ASP A 50 -0.46 8.60 -13.29
N LEU A 51 0.54 7.83 -12.88
CA LEU A 51 0.33 6.54 -12.22
C LEU A 51 -0.38 6.74 -10.88
N ALA A 52 -1.42 5.95 -10.63
CA ALA A 52 -2.10 6.00 -9.35
C ALA A 52 -1.18 5.55 -8.20
N LYS A 53 -1.48 6.03 -6.99
CA LYS A 53 -0.78 5.66 -5.76
C LYS A 53 -1.79 5.24 -4.69
N ILE A 54 -1.45 4.19 -3.96
CA ILE A 54 -2.22 3.72 -2.81
C ILE A 54 -1.32 3.75 -1.59
N THR A 55 -1.82 4.29 -0.47
CA THR A 55 -1.15 4.21 0.82
C THR A 55 -2.10 3.66 1.87
N PHE A 56 -1.60 2.81 2.76
CA PHE A 56 -2.37 2.30 3.88
C PHE A 56 -1.45 1.81 4.99
N ASP A 57 -2.01 1.70 6.18
CA ASP A 57 -1.33 1.21 7.36
C ASP A 57 -1.84 -0.18 7.74
N ILE A 58 -0.95 -1.01 8.28
CA ILE A 58 -1.25 -2.31 8.85
C ILE A 58 -0.71 -2.36 10.26
N GLN A 59 -1.52 -2.80 11.22
CA GLN A 59 -1.01 -3.16 12.54
C GLN A 59 -0.57 -4.63 12.59
N LEU A 60 0.61 -4.86 13.13
CA LEU A 60 1.19 -6.18 13.39
C LEU A 60 1.24 -6.37 14.90
N LEU A 61 0.65 -7.46 15.41
CA LEU A 61 0.62 -7.78 16.84
C LEU A 61 1.04 -9.26 17.06
N ALA A 62 2.11 -9.45 17.81
CA ALA A 62 2.62 -10.77 18.22
C ALA A 62 1.66 -11.52 19.14
N SER A 63 0.91 -10.80 19.98
CA SER A 63 -0.14 -11.37 20.83
C SER A 63 -1.26 -12.05 20.04
N LEU A 64 -1.34 -11.78 18.75
CA LEU A 64 -2.32 -12.33 17.82
C LEU A 64 -1.66 -13.27 16.80
N GLY A 65 -0.59 -13.96 17.22
CA GLY A 65 0.05 -15.04 16.47
C GLY A 65 0.73 -14.61 15.16
N VAL A 66 0.92 -13.31 14.94
CA VAL A 66 1.70 -12.78 13.81
C VAL A 66 3.14 -12.61 14.29
N ASP A 67 4.12 -13.07 13.53
CA ASP A 67 5.51 -12.66 13.77
C ASP A 67 5.77 -11.33 13.04
N PRO A 68 5.86 -10.18 13.74
CA PRO A 68 5.99 -8.90 13.08
C PRO A 68 7.29 -8.80 12.28
N MET A 69 8.38 -9.40 12.79
CA MET A 69 9.70 -9.32 12.15
C MET A 69 9.71 -10.05 10.81
N SER A 70 9.15 -11.27 10.78
CA SER A 70 9.04 -12.06 9.54
C SER A 70 8.17 -11.36 8.48
N GLU A 71 7.06 -10.73 8.89
CA GLU A 71 6.19 -10.00 7.95
C GLU A 71 6.87 -8.74 7.38
N ILE A 72 7.62 -8.01 8.21
CA ILE A 72 8.41 -6.86 7.77
C ILE A 72 9.46 -7.29 6.74
N TRP A 73 10.22 -8.36 7.02
CA TRP A 73 11.22 -8.88 6.10
C TRP A 73 10.62 -9.36 4.78
N ARG A 74 9.46 -10.02 4.82
CA ARG A 74 8.78 -10.46 3.60
C ARG A 74 8.40 -9.29 2.70
N LEU A 75 7.88 -8.21 3.27
CA LEU A 75 7.56 -6.99 2.50
C LEU A 75 8.82 -6.30 1.98
N PHE A 76 9.88 -6.27 2.78
CA PHE A 76 11.18 -5.74 2.39
C PHE A 76 11.76 -6.47 1.17
N ASP A 77 11.69 -7.80 1.15
CA ASP A 77 12.16 -8.60 0.02
C ASP A 77 11.34 -8.38 -1.24
N LEU A 78 10.00 -8.30 -1.12
CA LEU A 78 9.11 -8.01 -2.25
C LEU A 78 9.38 -6.62 -2.85
N GLU A 79 9.65 -5.62 -2.00
CA GLU A 79 10.06 -4.29 -2.43
C GLU A 79 11.38 -4.34 -3.20
N ARG A 80 12.42 -4.97 -2.63
CA ARG A 80 13.75 -5.05 -3.26
C ARG A 80 13.77 -5.82 -4.57
N GLN A 81 12.91 -6.82 -4.70
CA GLN A 81 12.75 -7.59 -5.93
C GLN A 81 11.91 -6.87 -6.99
N GLY A 82 11.25 -5.75 -6.63
CA GLY A 82 10.39 -5.00 -7.56
C GLY A 82 9.19 -5.81 -8.04
N VAL A 83 8.66 -6.71 -7.20
CA VAL A 83 7.58 -7.63 -7.60
C VAL A 83 6.29 -6.85 -7.84
N THR A 84 5.61 -7.16 -8.94
CA THR A 84 4.30 -6.60 -9.26
C THR A 84 3.18 -7.48 -8.72
N LEU A 85 2.38 -6.94 -7.82
CA LEU A 85 1.40 -7.68 -7.04
C LEU A 85 -0.03 -7.18 -7.33
N PRO A 86 -1.04 -8.07 -7.44
CA PRO A 86 -2.44 -7.66 -7.42
C PRO A 86 -2.83 -7.25 -5.99
N LEU A 87 -3.66 -6.20 -5.87
CA LEU A 87 -4.24 -5.80 -4.58
C LEU A 87 -5.72 -6.15 -4.56
N THR A 88 -6.12 -6.97 -3.59
CA THR A 88 -7.53 -7.32 -3.35
C THR A 88 -7.88 -6.94 -1.93
N ILE A 89 -9.00 -6.25 -1.73
CA ILE A 89 -9.55 -5.96 -0.39
C ILE A 89 -11.02 -6.39 -0.40
N GLY A 90 -11.40 -7.25 0.53
CA GLY A 90 -12.68 -7.94 0.54
C GLY A 90 -12.87 -8.76 -0.73
N ASN A 91 -13.94 -8.49 -1.46
CA ASN A 91 -14.28 -9.13 -2.73
C ASN A 91 -13.92 -8.27 -3.96
N HIS A 92 -13.15 -7.19 -3.77
CA HIS A 92 -12.84 -6.23 -4.83
C HIS A 92 -11.34 -6.17 -5.10
N GLY A 93 -10.97 -6.29 -6.39
CA GLY A 93 -9.64 -5.96 -6.87
C GLY A 93 -9.50 -4.44 -7.05
N TYR A 94 -8.37 -3.89 -6.65
CA TYR A 94 -8.08 -2.46 -6.74
C TYR A 94 -7.04 -2.18 -7.81
N GLY A 95 -7.22 -1.11 -8.58
CA GLY A 95 -6.34 -0.70 -9.68
C GLY A 95 -6.68 -1.32 -11.05
N ARG A 96 -6.00 -0.85 -12.10
CA ARG A 96 -6.24 -1.33 -13.48
C ARG A 96 -5.51 -2.64 -13.80
N TYR A 97 -4.36 -2.88 -13.18
CA TYR A 97 -3.58 -4.10 -13.38
C TYR A 97 -2.86 -4.55 -12.11
N ARG A 98 -1.66 -4.04 -11.86
CA ARG A 98 -0.83 -4.45 -10.72
C ARG A 98 -0.28 -3.25 -9.98
N TRP A 99 0.27 -3.52 -8.81
CA TRP A 99 0.90 -2.55 -7.94
C TRP A 99 2.34 -2.98 -7.64
N THR A 100 3.24 -2.00 -7.56
CA THR A 100 4.60 -2.17 -7.06
C THR A 100 4.72 -1.48 -5.71
N ILE A 101 5.43 -2.10 -4.77
CA ILE A 101 5.76 -1.47 -3.50
C ILE A 101 6.80 -0.38 -3.78
N LEU A 102 6.42 0.88 -3.53
CA LEU A 102 7.29 2.04 -3.70
C LEU A 102 8.10 2.32 -2.43
N SER A 103 7.48 2.11 -1.26
CA SER A 103 8.16 2.22 0.02
C SER A 103 7.34 1.55 1.14
N HIS A 104 8.03 1.15 2.20
CA HIS A 104 7.44 0.78 3.47
C HIS A 104 8.06 1.58 4.62
N LYS A 105 7.30 1.78 5.69
CA LYS A 105 7.77 2.39 6.93
C LYS A 105 7.24 1.62 8.12
N THR A 106 8.15 1.06 8.91
CA THR A 106 7.81 0.34 10.14
C THR A 106 7.96 1.28 11.34
N LYS A 107 6.91 1.37 12.16
CA LYS A 107 6.93 2.02 13.47
C LYS A 107 6.69 0.96 14.54
N ALA A 108 7.76 0.49 15.16
CA ALA A 108 7.64 -0.40 16.32
C ALA A 108 7.15 0.39 17.55
N GLU A 109 6.15 -0.15 18.23
CA GLU A 109 5.48 0.47 19.38
C GLU A 109 5.86 -0.21 20.69
N HIS A 110 5.88 -1.54 20.71
CA HIS A 110 6.21 -2.33 21.88
C HIS A 110 7.22 -3.43 21.57
N TYR A 111 8.11 -3.67 22.53
CA TYR A 111 9.12 -4.73 22.50
C TYR A 111 8.94 -5.65 23.71
N ASP A 112 9.34 -6.92 23.57
CA ASP A 112 9.41 -7.85 24.69
C ASP A 112 10.71 -7.69 25.49
N GLY A 113 10.83 -8.41 26.60
CA GLY A 113 12.04 -8.41 27.43
C GLY A 113 13.30 -8.98 26.75
N HIS A 114 13.15 -9.59 25.56
CA HIS A 114 14.24 -10.13 24.75
C HIS A 114 14.57 -9.20 23.55
N GLY A 115 13.85 -8.09 23.37
CA GLY A 115 14.03 -7.15 22.27
C GLY A 115 13.27 -7.49 20.98
N ASN A 116 12.37 -8.47 20.99
CA ASN A 116 11.50 -8.76 19.85
C ASN A 116 10.36 -7.76 19.77
N ILE A 117 9.96 -7.39 18.55
CA ILE A 117 8.82 -6.50 18.32
C ILE A 117 7.53 -7.25 18.68
N ILE A 118 6.79 -6.74 19.65
CA ILE A 118 5.46 -7.24 20.03
C ILE A 118 4.39 -6.55 19.18
N SER A 119 4.53 -5.24 18.97
CA SER A 119 3.59 -4.50 18.13
C SER A 119 4.30 -3.48 17.25
N ALA A 120 3.85 -3.38 16.01
CA ALA A 120 4.31 -2.38 15.06
C ALA A 120 3.19 -1.95 14.12
N THR A 121 3.23 -0.69 13.74
CA THR A 121 2.41 -0.16 12.65
C THR A 121 3.28 -0.05 11.41
N LEU A 122 2.85 -0.68 10.32
CA LEU A 122 3.54 -0.72 9.04
C LEU A 122 2.76 0.11 8.01
N SER A 123 3.34 1.22 7.57
CA SER A 123 2.79 2.05 6.49
C SER A 123 3.36 1.61 5.16
N ILE A 124 2.51 1.30 4.18
CA ILE A 124 2.88 0.81 2.86
C ILE A 124 2.44 1.83 1.81
N SER A 125 3.34 2.15 0.88
CA SER A 125 3.03 2.95 -0.31
C SER A 125 3.21 2.11 -1.57
N LEU A 126 2.15 2.05 -2.37
CA LEU A 126 2.09 1.35 -3.64
C LEU A 126 1.99 2.36 -4.79
N GLN A 127 2.60 2.00 -5.92
CA GLN A 127 2.45 2.70 -7.19
C GLN A 127 1.83 1.76 -8.22
N GLU A 128 0.92 2.30 -9.03
CA GLU A 128 0.29 1.57 -10.11
C GLU A 128 1.33 1.16 -11.16
N TYR A 129 1.24 -0.09 -11.60
CA TYR A 129 2.04 -0.67 -12.65
C TYR A 129 1.12 -1.09 -13.80
N LEU A 130 1.28 -0.43 -14.94
CA LEU A 130 0.53 -0.67 -16.17
C LEU A 130 1.40 -1.47 -17.16
N ARG A 131 0.76 -2.28 -18.01
CA ARG A 131 1.41 -3.09 -19.05
C ARG A 131 1.41 -2.35 -20.39
#